data_AF-A0A9Q0X4V7-F1
#
_entry.id   AF-A0A9Q0X4V7-F1
#
_cell.length_a   1.000
_cell.length_b   1.000
_cell.length_c   1.000
_cell.angle_alpha   90.00
_cell.angle_beta   90.00
_cell.angle_gamma   90.00
#
_symmetry.space_group_name_H-M   'P 1'
#
loop_
_entity.id
_entity.type
_entity.pdbx_description
1 polymer ?
#
loop_
_entity_poly.entity_id
_entity_poly.type
_entity_poly.pdbx_seq_one_letter_code
_entity_poly.pdbx_strand_id
1 'polypeptide(L)'
;MESVIIVKKSHIYADDGDGNSSSDLSKGPVIIHETALPELEARFCDKHVLIRIHCKKNKGVLEKTVAEVEKLHLSVTNSSVLAFGTSALDVTIIAQMDVDFSMSVRDLVKTLRSAFQYFM
;
A
#
# COMPACT_ATOMS: atom_id res chain seq x y z
N MET A 1 -35.31 -9.55 6.55
CA MET A 1 -34.49 -8.42 7.03
C MET A 1 -33.54 -8.09 5.90
N GLU A 2 -33.94 -7.18 5.01
CA GLU A 2 -33.10 -6.72 3.91
C GLU A 2 -32.27 -5.53 4.39
N SER A 3 -30.95 -5.61 4.24
CA SER A 3 -30.03 -4.56 4.68
C SER A 3 -29.75 -3.64 3.50
N VAL A 4 -30.14 -2.37 3.61
CA VAL A 4 -29.83 -1.35 2.60
C VAL A 4 -28.47 -0.73 2.91
N ILE A 5 -27.53 -0.85 1.98
CA ILE A 5 -26.23 -0.16 2.05
C ILE A 5 -26.39 1.16 1.31
N ILE A 6 -26.35 2.27 2.06
CA ILE A 6 -26.27 3.61 1.47
C ILE A 6 -24.83 3.83 1.02
N VAL A 7 -24.59 3.72 -0.29
CA VAL A 7 -23.29 4.04 -0.87
C VAL A 7 -23.19 5.56 -0.96
N LYS A 8 -22.31 6.17 -0.16
CA LYS A 8 -22.01 7.60 -0.30
C LYS A 8 -21.21 7.78 -1.59
N LYS A 9 -21.88 8.25 -2.64
CA LYS A 9 -21.28 8.56 -3.94
C LYS A 9 -20.26 9.68 -3.74
N SER A 10 -18.97 9.37 -3.76
CA SER A 10 -17.93 10.40 -3.82
C SER A 10 -17.99 11.03 -5.20
N HIS A 11 -18.37 12.30 -5.26
CA HIS A 11 -18.35 13.08 -6.49
C HIS A 11 -16.90 13.24 -6.93
N ILE A 12 -16.57 12.65 -8.08
CA ILE A 12 -15.33 12.91 -8.80
C ILE A 12 -15.58 14.20 -9.58
N TYR A 13 -14.90 15.29 -9.19
CA TYR A 13 -14.76 16.45 -10.05
C TYR A 13 -13.73 16.08 -11.13
N ALA A 14 -14.18 15.88 -12.36
CA ALA A 14 -13.31 15.96 -13.51
C ALA A 14 -13.19 17.44 -13.85
N ASP A 15 -12.05 18.04 -13.51
CA ASP A 15 -11.68 19.37 -14.00
C ASP A 15 -11.04 19.15 -15.38
N ASP A 16 -11.79 19.45 -16.44
CA ASP A 16 -11.27 19.57 -17.79
C ASP A 16 -10.46 20.87 -17.85
N GLY A 17 -9.17 20.80 -17.52
CA GLY A 17 -8.30 21.97 -17.44
C GLY A 17 -6.84 21.65 -17.69
N ASP A 18 -6.39 21.90 -18.92
CA ASP A 18 -4.99 21.97 -19.33
C ASP A 18 -4.21 22.92 -18.42
N GLY A 19 -3.15 22.45 -17.74
CA GLY A 19 -2.44 23.26 -16.76
C GLY A 19 -1.34 22.54 -15.99
N ASN A 20 -0.11 22.62 -16.51
CA ASN A 20 1.13 22.34 -15.81
C ASN A 20 1.15 22.88 -14.37
N SER A 21 1.35 22.02 -13.36
CA SER A 21 1.72 22.50 -12.01
C SER A 21 2.62 21.52 -11.27
N SER A 22 3.91 21.88 -11.26
CA SER A 22 4.92 21.47 -10.29
C SER A 22 4.38 21.71 -8.87
N SER A 23 4.26 20.67 -8.05
CA SER A 23 4.02 20.82 -6.62
C SER A 23 5.15 20.19 -5.80
N ASP A 24 5.89 21.08 -5.14
CA ASP A 24 6.72 20.81 -3.98
C ASP A 24 5.91 20.03 -2.93
N LEU A 25 6.29 18.77 -2.69
CA LEU A 25 5.68 17.94 -1.66
C LEU A 25 6.40 18.14 -0.32
N SER A 26 6.00 19.19 0.39
CA SER A 26 6.30 19.33 1.82
C SER A 26 5.38 18.43 2.66
N LYS A 27 6.00 17.46 3.35
CA LYS A 27 5.50 16.74 4.54
C LYS A 27 4.03 16.26 4.56
N GLY A 28 3.56 15.61 3.51
CA GLY A 28 2.32 14.82 3.51
C GLY A 28 2.55 13.37 3.05
N PRO A 29 1.68 12.40 3.41
CA PRO A 29 1.79 11.04 2.90
C PRO A 29 1.66 11.06 1.36
N VAL A 30 2.63 10.47 0.68
CA VAL A 30 2.62 10.33 -0.78
C VAL A 30 1.64 9.22 -1.14
N ILE A 31 0.39 9.60 -1.45
CA ILE A 31 -0.60 8.68 -2.01
C ILE A 31 -0.49 8.79 -3.53
N ILE A 32 0.10 7.78 -4.19
CA ILE A 32 0.10 7.68 -5.64
C ILE A 32 -1.25 7.09 -6.05
N HIS A 33 -2.25 7.97 -6.26
CA HIS A 33 -3.56 7.59 -6.78
C HIS A 33 -3.46 7.24 -8.26
N GLU A 34 -2.97 6.05 -8.56
CA GLU A 34 -3.35 5.36 -9.79
C GLU A 34 -4.44 4.36 -9.43
N THR A 35 -5.54 4.37 -10.17
CA THR A 35 -6.76 3.56 -9.98
C THR A 35 -6.56 2.04 -10.13
N ALA A 36 -5.33 1.55 -10.04
CA ALA A 36 -4.93 0.17 -10.21
C ALA A 36 -4.54 -0.46 -8.86
N LEU A 37 -5.24 -1.55 -8.49
CA LEU A 37 -4.78 -2.44 -7.43
C LEU A 37 -3.45 -3.10 -7.84
N PRO A 38 -2.54 -3.39 -6.89
CA PRO A 38 -2.65 -3.11 -5.46
C PRO A 38 -2.41 -1.63 -5.09
N GLU A 39 -3.26 -1.09 -4.23
CA GLU A 39 -2.99 0.20 -3.57
C GLU A 39 -1.99 -0.05 -2.44
N LEU A 40 -0.92 0.75 -2.40
CA LEU A 40 0.21 0.56 -1.49
C LEU A 40 0.51 1.85 -0.73
N GLU A 41 0.56 1.75 0.60
CA GLU A 41 0.99 2.81 1.49
C GLU A 41 2.14 2.31 2.37
N ALA A 42 3.16 3.13 2.56
CA ALA A 42 4.24 2.86 3.49
C ALA A 42 4.53 4.08 4.38
N ARG A 43 4.84 3.83 5.66
CA ARG A 43 5.21 4.86 6.63
C ARG A 43 6.39 4.40 7.48
N PHE A 44 7.32 5.30 7.76
CA PHE A 44 8.41 5.08 8.70
C PHE A 44 8.11 5.78 10.01
N CYS A 45 8.39 5.10 11.12
CA CYS A 45 8.32 5.65 12.46
C CYS A 45 9.46 5.05 13.28
N ASP A 46 10.42 5.87 13.70
CA ASP A 46 11.66 5.43 14.33
C ASP A 46 12.36 4.34 13.50
N LYS A 47 12.52 3.14 14.07
CA LYS A 47 13.11 1.95 13.41
C LYS A 47 12.06 1.00 12.83
N HIS A 48 10.82 1.44 12.73
CA HIS A 48 9.71 0.62 12.25
C HIS A 48 9.17 1.13 10.92
N VAL A 49 8.71 0.16 10.13
CA VAL A 49 8.03 0.38 8.86
C VAL A 49 6.62 -0.20 8.99
N LEU A 50 5.63 0.61 8.64
CA LEU A 50 4.25 0.17 8.44
C LEU A 50 3.98 0.13 6.94
N ILE A 51 3.50 -1.01 6.44
CA ILE A 51 3.10 -1.21 5.04
C ILE A 51 1.64 -1.62 5.04
N ARG A 52 0.81 -0.93 4.26
CA ARG A 52 -0.60 -1.26 4.04
C ARG A 52 -0.84 -1.50 2.57
N ILE A 53 -1.50 -2.60 2.27
CA ILE A 53 -1.75 -3.06 0.91
C ILE A 53 -3.22 -3.39 0.79
N HIS A 54 -3.91 -2.75 -0.14
CA HIS A 54 -5.25 -3.12 -0.53
C HIS A 54 -5.19 -3.78 -1.91
N CYS A 55 -5.65 -5.03 -1.99
CA CYS A 55 -5.51 -5.85 -3.19
C CYS A 55 -6.70 -6.79 -3.39
N LYS A 56 -6.78 -7.42 -4.57
CA LYS A 56 -7.75 -8.49 -4.81
C LYS A 56 -7.36 -9.73 -4.02
N LYS A 57 -8.37 -10.49 -3.58
CA LYS A 57 -8.19 -11.76 -2.90
C LYS A 57 -7.51 -12.76 -3.84
N ASN A 58 -6.25 -13.07 -3.54
CA ASN A 58 -5.46 -14.09 -4.22
C ASN A 58 -4.87 -15.05 -3.17
N LYS A 59 -4.58 -16.29 -3.57
CA LYS A 59 -3.98 -17.28 -2.66
C LYS A 59 -2.52 -16.94 -2.40
N GLY A 60 -2.11 -17.02 -1.12
CA GLY A 60 -0.73 -16.81 -0.70
C GLY A 60 -0.22 -15.37 -0.79
N VAL A 61 -1.12 -14.38 -0.84
CA VAL A 61 -0.77 -12.94 -0.86
C VAL A 61 0.14 -12.60 0.32
N LEU A 62 -0.24 -13.00 1.54
CA LEU A 62 0.51 -12.70 2.75
C LEU A 62 1.93 -13.28 2.71
N GLU A 63 2.05 -14.57 2.40
CA GLU A 63 3.33 -15.29 2.37
C GLU A 63 4.30 -14.65 1.36
N LYS A 64 3.80 -14.31 0.17
CA LYS A 64 4.59 -13.64 -0.86
C LYS A 64 4.95 -12.21 -0.46
N THR A 65 4.03 -11.46 0.13
CA THR A 65 4.31 -10.11 0.64
C THR A 65 5.40 -10.13 1.70
N VAL A 66 5.32 -11.02 2.69
CA VAL A 66 6.34 -11.15 3.74
C VAL A 66 7.69 -11.46 3.12
N ALA A 67 7.75 -12.42 2.19
CA ALA A 67 8.98 -12.78 1.50
C ALA A 67 9.59 -11.61 0.70
N GLU A 68 8.77 -10.78 0.02
CA GLU A 68 9.28 -9.59 -0.67
C GLU A 68 9.75 -8.49 0.29
N VAL A 69 9.10 -8.33 1.44
CA VAL A 69 9.53 -7.34 2.45
C VAL A 69 10.86 -7.76 3.10
N GLU A 70 11.03 -9.04 3.44
CA GLU A 70 12.24 -9.53 4.09
C GLU A 70 13.49 -9.43 3.21
N LYS A 71 13.35 -9.50 1.87
CA LYS A 71 14.46 -9.26 0.93
C LYS A 71 15.03 -7.83 1.01
N LEU A 72 14.30 -6.90 1.61
CA LEU A 72 14.67 -5.48 1.67
C LEU A 72 15.41 -5.12 2.96
N HIS A 73 15.94 -6.09 3.71
CA HIS A 73 16.57 -5.86 5.03
C HIS A 73 15.59 -5.28 6.06
N LEU A 74 14.37 -5.82 6.03
CA LEU A 74 13.29 -5.51 6.96
C LEU A 74 12.87 -6.81 7.65
N SER A 75 12.90 -6.84 8.98
CA SER A 75 12.43 -7.98 9.75
C SER A 75 10.94 -7.82 10.07
N VAL A 76 10.08 -8.68 9.55
CA VAL A 76 8.63 -8.60 9.80
C VAL A 76 8.33 -8.99 11.24
N THR A 77 7.80 -8.05 12.02
CA THR A 77 7.46 -8.26 13.44
C THR A 77 5.99 -8.55 13.64
N ASN A 78 5.13 -8.01 12.75
CA ASN A 78 3.70 -8.23 12.83
C ASN A 78 3.08 -8.24 11.44
N SER A 79 2.12 -9.12 11.21
CA SER A 79 1.36 -9.16 9.97
C SER A 79 -0.09 -9.45 10.24
N SER A 80 -0.98 -8.77 9.52
CA SER A 80 -2.43 -8.99 9.61
C SER A 80 -3.05 -8.92 8.23
N VAL A 81 -4.08 -9.75 8.02
CA VAL A 81 -4.85 -9.79 6.78
C VAL A 81 -6.32 -9.74 7.15
N LEU A 82 -7.02 -8.76 6.59
CA LEU A 82 -8.44 -8.59 6.73
C LEU A 82 -9.08 -8.80 5.37
N ALA A 83 -10.01 -9.75 5.27
CA ALA A 83 -10.81 -9.91 4.07
C ALA A 83 -12.03 -9.01 4.12
N PHE A 84 -12.30 -8.32 3.00
CA PHE A 84 -13.50 -7.50 2.84
C PHE A 84 -14.34 -8.05 1.68
N GLY A 85 -15.58 -8.44 2.00
CA GLY A 85 -16.48 -9.08 1.04
C GLY A 85 -15.90 -10.38 0.46
N THR A 86 -16.20 -10.64 -0.81
CA THR A 86 -15.79 -11.88 -1.48
C THR A 86 -14.46 -11.76 -2.23
N SER A 87 -14.00 -10.53 -2.50
CA SER A 87 -12.94 -10.28 -3.50
C SER A 87 -11.81 -9.37 -3.06
N ALA A 88 -11.86 -8.73 -1.88
CA ALA A 88 -10.83 -7.78 -1.44
C ALA A 88 -10.08 -8.28 -0.19
N LEU A 89 -8.80 -7.90 -0.10
CA LEU A 89 -7.94 -8.08 1.07
C LEU A 89 -7.27 -6.75 1.41
N ASP A 90 -7.25 -6.44 2.70
CA ASP A 90 -6.36 -5.46 3.32
C ASP A 90 -5.26 -6.23 4.05
N VAL A 91 -4.01 -5.96 3.69
CA VAL A 91 -2.82 -6.55 4.30
C VAL A 91 -2.05 -5.44 4.98
N THR A 92 -1.82 -5.61 6.28
CA THR A 92 -0.98 -4.70 7.06
C THR A 92 0.24 -5.46 7.57
N ILE A 93 1.43 -4.98 7.22
CA ILE A 93 2.73 -5.50 7.69
C ILE A 93 3.40 -4.42 8.54
N ILE A 94 3.91 -4.83 9.69
CA ILE A 94 4.83 -4.05 10.51
C ILE A 94 6.16 -4.77 10.50
N ALA A 95 7.22 -4.05 10.16
CA ALA A 95 8.57 -4.56 10.13
C ALA A 95 9.52 -3.63 10.90
N GLN A 96 10.64 -4.17 11.33
CA GLN A 96 11.76 -3.43 11.91
C GLN A 96 12.86 -3.29 10.86
N MET A 97 13.48 -2.12 10.78
CA MET A 97 14.62 -1.86 9.91
C MET A 97 15.88 -2.52 10.48
N ASP A 98 16.57 -3.29 9.65
CA ASP A 98 17.89 -3.82 9.99
C ASP A 98 18.94 -2.70 9.95
N VAL A 99 20.13 -2.98 10.49
CA VAL A 99 21.24 -2.02 10.57
C VAL A 99 21.67 -1.51 9.18
N ASP A 100 21.50 -2.33 8.16
CA ASP A 100 21.91 -2.04 6.77
C ASP A 100 20.78 -1.41 5.93
N PHE A 101 19.60 -1.19 6.51
CA PHE A 101 18.48 -0.58 5.80
C PHE A 101 18.74 0.90 5.52
N SER A 102 18.78 1.28 4.23
CA SER A 102 19.09 2.66 3.80
C SER A 102 18.11 3.22 2.76
N MET A 103 17.02 2.50 2.45
CA MET A 103 16.05 2.94 1.46
C MET A 103 15.16 4.08 1.97
N SER A 104 14.81 5.01 1.08
CA SER A 104 13.77 5.99 1.36
C SER A 104 12.38 5.34 1.28
N VAL A 105 11.37 5.96 1.90
CA VAL A 105 9.97 5.50 1.79
C VAL A 105 9.53 5.40 0.32
N ARG A 106 9.95 6.36 -0.51
CA ARG A 106 9.62 6.39 -1.94
C ARG A 106 10.21 5.18 -2.66
N ASP A 107 11.46 4.85 -2.37
CA ASP A 107 12.14 3.73 -3.01
C ASP A 107 11.55 2.39 -2.54
N LEU A 108 11.21 2.28 -1.25
CA LEU A 108 10.50 1.14 -0.72
C LEU A 108 9.17 0.90 -1.44
N VAL A 109 8.33 1.94 -1.58
CA VAL A 109 7.04 1.85 -2.26
C VAL A 109 7.21 1.44 -3.72
N LYS A 110 8.19 2.02 -4.43
CA LYS A 110 8.48 1.67 -5.82
C LYS A 110 8.90 0.20 -5.95
N THR A 111 9.85 -0.24 -5.13
CA THR A 111 10.37 -1.61 -5.14
C THR A 111 9.26 -2.62 -4.85
N LEU A 112 8.48 -2.40 -3.80
CA LEU A 112 7.35 -3.27 -3.45
C LEU A 112 6.27 -3.28 -4.53
N ARG A 113 5.94 -2.12 -5.12
CA ARG A 113 4.98 -2.04 -6.23
C ARG A 113 5.46 -2.84 -7.45
N SER A 114 6.75 -2.78 -7.79
CA SER A 114 7.32 -3.62 -8.84
C SER A 114 7.29 -5.11 -8.50
N ALA A 115 7.54 -5.48 -7.25
CA ALA A 115 7.47 -6.88 -6.81
C ALA A 115 6.04 -7.44 -6.83
N PHE A 116 5.04 -6.63 -6.47
CA PHE A 116 3.65 -7.08 -6.40
C PHE A 116 2.99 -7.27 -7.77
N GLN A 117 3.46 -6.60 -8.82
CA GLN A 117 2.97 -6.81 -10.20
C GLN A 117 3.04 -8.27 -10.66
N TYR A 118 3.93 -9.08 -10.08
CA TYR A 118 4.07 -10.49 -10.45
C TYR A 118 3.01 -11.40 -9.82
N PHE A 119 2.29 -10.95 -8.78
CA PHE A 119 1.37 -11.83 -8.04
C PHE A 119 0.11 -11.17 -7.45
N MET A 120 -0.11 -9.87 -7.68
CA MET A 120 -1.30 -9.12 -7.26
C MET A 120 -1.95 -8.35 -8.40
#